data_AF-X1NRU1-F1
#
_entry.id   AF-X1NRU1-F1
#
_cell.length_a   1.000
_cell.length_b   1.000
_cell.length_c   1.000
_cell.angle_alpha   90.00
_cell.angle_beta   90.00
_cell.angle_gamma   90.00
#
_symmetry.space_group_name_H-M   'P 1'
#
loop_
_entity.id
_entity.type
_entity.pdbx_description
1 polymer ?
#
loop_
_entity_poly.entity_id
_entity_poly.type
_entity_poly.pdbx_seq_one_letter_code
_entity_poly.pdbx_strand_id
1 'polypeptide(L)' 'DELEFALEGKGIWVYTDKGKIPIEFDPGKFRPAEVPILLSDTRKIQQLGFKVTHKLEDIIKDQLNFYLKPSERI' A
#
# COMPACT_ATOMS: atom_id res chain seq x y z
N ASP A 1 -10.17 20.59 -6.84
CA ASP A 1 -10.87 19.43 -6.25
C ASP A 1 -9.86 18.41 -5.78
N GLU A 2 -9.86 18.15 -4.48
CA GLU A 2 -9.02 17.11 -3.87
C GLU A 2 -9.76 15.77 -3.92
N LEU A 3 -9.03 14.69 -4.18
CA LEU A 3 -9.60 13.35 -4.25
C LEU A 3 -9.91 12.86 -2.82
N GLU A 4 -11.18 12.66 -2.51
CA GLU A 4 -11.65 12.19 -1.21
C GLU A 4 -12.16 10.74 -1.30
N PHE A 5 -11.78 9.90 -0.33
CA PHE A 5 -12.21 8.51 -0.23
C PHE A 5 -13.09 8.34 1.00
N ALA A 6 -14.39 8.41 0.78
CA ALA A 6 -15.40 8.26 1.83
C ALA A 6 -16.15 6.93 1.70
N LEU A 7 -16.69 6.41 2.81
CA LEU A 7 -17.41 5.11 2.84
C LEU A 7 -18.62 5.09 1.90
N GLU A 8 -19.23 6.25 1.66
CA GLU A 8 -20.35 6.46 0.74
C GLU A 8 -19.99 6.06 -0.70
N GLY A 9 -18.70 6.17 -1.06
CA GLY A 9 -18.19 5.75 -2.36
C GLY A 9 -18.16 4.24 -2.58
N LYS A 10 -18.34 3.43 -1.51
CA LYS A 10 -18.32 1.95 -1.47
C LYS A 10 -17.03 1.28 -1.94
N GLY A 11 -16.12 2.01 -2.59
CA GLY A 11 -14.93 1.45 -3.18
C GLY A 11 -14.38 2.30 -4.31
N ILE A 12 -13.35 1.77 -4.97
CA ILE A 12 -12.72 2.39 -6.13
C ILE A 12 -12.47 1.37 -7.23
N TRP A 13 -12.37 1.88 -8.45
CA TRP A 13 -11.99 1.12 -9.62
C TRP A 13 -10.54 1.42 -9.98
N VAL A 14 -9.66 0.44 -9.81
CA VAL A 14 -8.27 0.56 -10.21
C VAL A 14 -8.11 0.06 -11.64
N TYR A 15 -7.60 0.94 -12.50
CA TYR A 15 -7.31 0.61 -13.89
C TYR A 15 -5.84 0.22 -14.02
N THR A 16 -5.61 -0.97 -14.58
CA THR A 16 -4.28 -1.50 -14.87
C THR A 16 -4.20 -1.86 -16.35
N ASP A 17 -2.98 -2.08 -16.84
CA ASP A 17 -2.72 -2.67 -18.15
C ASP A 17 -3.35 -4.06 -18.33
N LYS A 18 -3.59 -4.78 -17.23
CA LYS A 18 -4.23 -6.11 -17.19
C LYS A 18 -5.74 -6.07 -16.98
N GLY A 19 -6.33 -4.88 -16.96
CA GLY A 19 -7.76 -4.66 -16.81
C GLY A 19 -8.13 -3.93 -15.51
N LYS A 20 -9.40 -4.04 -15.15
CA LYS A 20 -10.03 -3.27 -14.09
C LYS A 20 -10.19 -4.12 -12.83
N ILE A 21 -9.72 -3.61 -11.69
CA ILE A 21 -9.82 -4.30 -10.40
C ILE A 21 -10.80 -3.52 -9.50
N PRO A 22 -11.89 -4.14 -9.02
CA PRO A 22 -12.74 -3.53 -7.99
C PRO A 22 -12.04 -3.61 -6.62
N ILE A 23 -12.00 -2.50 -5.91
CA ILE A 23 -11.63 -2.46 -4.50
C ILE A 23 -12.86 -1.99 -3.72
N GLU A 24 -13.33 -2.80 -2.79
CA GLU A 24 -14.45 -2.45 -1.92
C GLU A 24 -13.93 -1.92 -0.58
N PHE A 25 -14.61 -0.90 -0.04
CA PHE A 25 -14.28 -0.37 1.28
C PHE A 25 -14.93 -1.22 2.37
N ASP A 26 -14.11 -1.74 3.27
CA ASP A 26 -14.55 -2.42 4.48
C ASP A 26 -14.78 -1.38 5.59
N PRO A 27 -16.04 -1.12 6.00
CA PRO A 27 -16.35 -0.13 7.03
C PRO A 27 -15.66 -0.44 8.37
N GLY A 28 -15.43 -1.72 8.67
CA GLY A 28 -14.76 -2.14 9.91
C GLY A 28 -13.27 -1.78 9.95
N LYS A 29 -12.67 -1.41 8.81
CA LYS A 29 -11.28 -0.97 8.70
C LYS A 29 -11.13 0.54 8.55
N PHE A 30 -12.23 1.27 8.45
CA PHE A 30 -12.20 2.73 8.30
C PHE A 30 -11.96 3.37 9.67
N ARG A 31 -10.91 4.19 9.78
CA ARG A 31 -10.56 4.85 11.04
C ARG A 31 -11.17 6.25 11.10
N PRO A 32 -11.83 6.65 12.21
CA PRO A 32 -12.46 7.97 12.34
C PRO A 32 -11.49 9.15 12.24
N ALA A 33 -10.21 8.92 12.51
CA ALA A 33 -9.15 9.91 12.38
C ALA A 33 -7.93 9.23 11.74
N GLU A 34 -7.63 9.64 10.51
CA GLU A 34 -6.48 9.19 9.73
C GLU A 34 -5.67 10.44 9.35
N VAL A 35 -4.34 10.38 9.43
CA VAL A 35 -3.49 11.44 8.90
C VAL A 35 -3.37 11.21 7.38
N PRO A 36 -3.75 12.18 6.51
CA PRO A 36 -3.80 11.95 5.07
C PRO A 36 -2.46 11.51 4.46
N ILE A 37 -1.35 12.09 4.92
CA ILE A 37 -0.01 11.74 4.47
C ILE A 37 0.94 11.79 5.67
N LEU A 38 1.65 10.69 5.91
CA LEU A 38 2.77 10.63 6.84
C LEU A 38 4.05 10.42 6.04
N LEU A 39 4.92 11.43 6.01
CA LEU A 39 6.20 11.39 5.32
C LEU A 39 7.32 11.74 6.31
N SER A 40 8.34 10.89 6.35
CA SER A 40 9.49 11.06 7.24
C SER A 40 10.71 11.58 6.49
N ASP A 41 11.42 12.53 7.11
CA ASP A 41 12.75 12.95 6.65
C ASP A 41 13.81 11.96 7.13
N THR A 42 14.53 11.35 6.18
CA THR A 42 15.56 10.34 6.44
C THR A 42 16.99 10.85 6.27
N ARG A 43 17.21 12.15 6.05
CA ARG A 43 18.55 12.72 5.81
C ARG A 43 19.55 12.39 6.94
N LYS A 44 19.11 12.42 8.20
CA LYS A 44 19.97 12.13 9.37
C LYS A 44 20.55 10.71 9.32
N ILE A 45 19.73 9.70 9.04
CA ILE A 45 20.21 8.31 9.01
C ILE A 45 21.09 8.03 7.79
N GLN A 46 20.80 8.69 6.66
CA GLN A 46 21.63 8.60 5.46
C GLN A 46 23.05 9.13 5.73
N GLN A 47 23.19 10.21 6.48
CA GLN A 47 24.50 10.73 6.92
C GLN A 47 25.27 9.76 7.83
N LEU A 48 24.57 8.87 8.53
CA LEU A 48 25.17 7.80 9.33
C LEU A 48 25.54 6.55 8.52
N GLY A 49 25.39 6.60 7.20
CA GLY A 49 25.75 5.52 6.29
C GLY A 49 24.59 4.59 5.89
N PHE A 50 23.35 4.88 6.32
CA PHE A 50 22.18 4.15 5.84
C PHE A 50 22.00 4.33 4.33
N LYS A 51 21.68 3.24 3.64
CA LYS A 51 21.41 3.23 2.20
C LYS A 51 20.15 2.42 1.93
N VAL A 52 19.27 2.98 1.11
CA VAL A 52 18.13 2.22 0.55
C VAL A 52 18.68 1.29 -0.52
N THR A 53 18.62 -0.01 -0.26
CA THR A 53 19.16 -1.04 -1.17
C THR A 53 18.08 -1.77 -1.96
N HIS A 54 16.81 -1.59 -1.61
CA HIS A 54 15.66 -2.26 -2.21
C HIS A 54 14.55 -1.23 -2.50
N LYS A 55 13.82 -1.43 -3.60
CA LYS A 55 12.66 -0.63 -3.95
C LYS A 55 11.40 -1.21 -3.30
N LEU A 56 10.35 -0.39 -3.22
CA LEU A 56 9.03 -0.86 -2.75
C LEU A 56 8.52 -2.04 -3.57
N GLU A 57 8.74 -2.03 -4.89
CA GLU A 57 8.36 -3.13 -5.79
C GLU A 57 9.04 -4.46 -5.42
N ASP A 58 10.30 -4.41 -4.98
CA ASP A 58 11.04 -5.61 -4.56
C ASP A 58 10.40 -6.20 -3.30
N ILE A 59 10.03 -5.34 -2.35
CA ILE A 59 9.35 -5.73 -1.12
C ILE A 59 7.96 -6.32 -1.43
N ILE A 60 7.18 -5.70 -2.30
CA ILE A 60 5.85 -6.20 -2.70
C ILE A 60 5.97 -7.58 -3.35
N LYS A 61 6.95 -7.77 -4.26
CA LYS A 61 7.19 -9.07 -4.91
C LYS A 61 7.55 -10.16 -3.90
N ASP A 62 8.41 -9.85 -2.93
CA ASP A 62 8.80 -10.79 -1.89
C ASP A 62 7.60 -11.25 -1.05
N GLN A 63 6.75 -10.30 -0.64
CA GLN A 63 5.50 -10.61 0.08
C GLN A 63 4.53 -11.46 -0.75
N LEU A 64 4.32 -11.12 -2.03
CA LEU A 64 3.46 -11.93 -2.91
C LEU A 64 4.02 -13.34 -3.12
N ASN A 65 5.33 -13.47 -3.30
CA ASN A 65 5.99 -14.76 -3.47
C ASN A 65 5.81 -15.66 -2.24
N PHE A 66 5.82 -15.09 -1.03
CA PHE A 66 5.53 -15.83 0.19
C PHE A 66 4.13 -16.48 0.15
N TYR A 67 3.09 -15.70 -0.13
CA TYR A 67 1.70 -16.21 -0.17
C TYR A 67 1.36 -17.09 -1.39
N LEU A 68 2.10 -16.95 -2.49
CA LEU A 68 1.86 -17.74 -3.70
C LEU A 68 2.47 -19.14 -3.66
N LYS A 69 3.43 -19.40 -2.75
CA LYS A 69 4.02 -20.73 -2.58
C LYS A 69 2.98 -21.71 -2.01
N PRO A 70 2.70 -22.85 -2.68
CA PRO A 70 1.75 -23.84 -2.18
C PRO A 70 2.11 -24.42 -0.80
N SER A 71 3.39 -24.44 -0.44
CA SER A 71 3.88 -24.94 0.86
C SER A 71 3.57 -24.02 2.05
N GLU A 72 3.24 -22.76 1.79
CA GLU A 72 2.99 -21.73 2.82
C GLU A 72 1.50 -21.41 2.98
N ARG A 73 0.63 -22.13 2.25
CA ARG A 73 -0.82 -22.06 2.42
C ARG A 73 -1.20 -22.99 3.58
N ILE A 74 -1.44 -22.41 4.75
CA ILE A 74 -2.00 -23.11 5.93
C ILE A 74 -3.35 -23.71 5.59
#